data_AF-A0A7H0GH54-F1
#
_entry.id   AF-A0A7H0GH54-F1
#
_cell.length_a   1.000
_cell.length_b   1.000
_cell.length_c   1.000
_cell.angle_alpha   90.00
_cell.angle_beta   90.00
_cell.angle_gamma   90.00
#
_symmetry.space_group_name_H-M   'P 1'
#
loop_
_entity.id
_entity.type
_entity.pdbx_description
1 polymer ?
#
loop_
_entity_poly.entity_id
_entity_poly.type
_entity_poly.pdbx_seq_one_letter_code
_entity_poly.pdbx_strand_id
1 'polypeptide(L)'
;MPVTYQQLMDLQRPDQEVRYTEKDSILYALSVGTASEGIDESVLPFVYENRPMRTIPSMATVLMRAPVPESGIDFRGLLHGNSA
;
A
#
# COMPACT_ATOMS: atom_id res chain seq x y z
N MET A 1 -3.04 29.18 -3.00
CA MET A 1 -4.23 29.20 -3.89
C MET A 1 -5.25 28.25 -3.29
N PRO A 2 -6.52 28.62 -3.14
CA PRO A 2 -7.54 27.68 -2.67
C PRO A 2 -7.79 26.61 -3.74
N VAL A 3 -7.90 25.35 -3.31
CA VAL A 3 -8.34 24.23 -4.14
C VAL A 3 -9.85 24.35 -4.35
N THR A 4 -10.35 24.18 -5.57
CA THR A 4 -11.79 24.19 -5.86
C THR A 4 -12.33 22.77 -6.09
N TYR A 5 -13.61 22.57 -5.81
CA TYR A 5 -14.29 21.29 -6.05
C TYR A 5 -14.18 20.84 -7.52
N GLN A 6 -14.43 21.74 -8.46
CA GLN A 6 -14.39 21.44 -9.89
C GLN A 6 -13.00 20.95 -10.33
N GLN A 7 -11.94 21.63 -9.86
CA GLN A 7 -10.56 21.20 -10.13
C GLN A 7 -10.30 19.77 -9.64
N LEU A 8 -10.81 19.38 -8.47
CA LEU A 8 -10.64 18.03 -7.94
C LEU A 8 -11.43 16.98 -8.74
N MET A 9 -12.65 17.31 -9.17
CA MET A 9 -13.48 16.40 -9.96
C MET A 9 -12.96 16.20 -11.39
N ASP A 10 -12.24 17.19 -11.93
CA ASP A 10 -11.65 17.11 -13.27
C ASP A 10 -10.30 16.39 -13.32
N LEU A 11 -9.71 16.06 -12.15
CA LEU A 11 -8.41 15.38 -12.08
C LEU A 11 -8.47 14.03 -12.79
N GLN A 12 -7.60 13.87 -13.77
CA GLN A 12 -7.39 12.59 -14.45
C GLN A 12 -6.28 11.82 -13.73
N ARG A 13 -6.54 10.55 -13.39
CA ARG A 13 -5.49 9.65 -12.95
C ARG A 13 -5.12 8.72 -14.11
N PRO A 14 -3.88 8.78 -14.61
CA PRO A 14 -3.41 7.79 -15.56
C PRO A 14 -3.30 6.42 -14.89
N ASP A 15 -3.42 5.36 -15.68
CA ASP A 15 -3.10 4.02 -15.21
C ASP A 15 -1.64 3.95 -14.76
N GLN A 16 -1.42 3.31 -13.62
CA GLN A 16 -0.10 3.11 -13.06
C GLN A 16 0.20 1.62 -12.98
N GLU A 17 1.29 1.21 -13.62
CA GLU A 17 1.82 -0.13 -13.44
C GLU A 17 2.68 -0.19 -12.18
N VAL A 18 2.37 -1.15 -11.31
CA VAL A 18 3.12 -1.39 -10.07
C VAL A 18 3.69 -2.80 -10.13
N ARG A 19 5.00 -2.91 -9.90
CA ARG A 19 5.71 -4.19 -9.81
C ARG A 19 6.20 -4.36 -8.39
N TYR A 20 6.06 -5.58 -7.89
CA TYR A 20 6.57 -6.00 -6.59
C TYR A 20 7.13 -7.41 -6.71
N THR A 21 7.95 -7.77 -5.74
CA THR A 21 8.65 -9.05 -5.66
C THR A 21 8.22 -9.80 -4.40
N GLU A 22 8.70 -11.04 -4.26
CA GLU A 22 8.57 -11.84 -3.04
C GLU A 22 9.14 -11.09 -1.84
N LYS A 23 10.29 -10.41 -2.02
CA LYS A 23 10.93 -9.59 -0.98
C LYS A 23 10.00 -8.49 -0.47
N ASP A 24 9.31 -7.79 -1.36
CA ASP A 24 8.37 -6.72 -0.97
C ASP A 24 7.19 -7.29 -0.17
N SER A 25 6.70 -8.47 -0.57
CA SER A 25 5.62 -9.17 0.14
C SER A 25 6.06 -9.61 1.54
N ILE A 26 7.27 -10.15 1.67
CA ILE A 26 7.86 -10.55 2.96
C ILE A 26 8.05 -9.32 3.86
N LEU A 27 8.64 -8.25 3.34
CA LEU A 27 8.84 -7.01 4.09
C LEU A 27 7.52 -6.41 4.57
N TYR A 28 6.48 -6.41 3.72
CA TYR A 28 5.15 -5.98 4.13
C TYR A 28 4.59 -6.85 5.25
N ALA A 29 4.64 -8.18 5.09
CA ALA A 29 4.13 -9.12 6.08
C ALA A 29 4.79 -8.92 7.46
N LEU A 30 6.12 -8.80 7.48
CA LEU A 30 6.88 -8.54 8.71
C LEU A 30 6.52 -7.17 9.33
N SER A 31 6.37 -6.14 8.50
CA SER A 31 6.06 -4.78 8.95
C SER A 31 4.68 -4.67 9.62
N VAL A 32 3.71 -5.48 9.19
CA VAL A 32 2.38 -5.55 9.83
C VAL A 32 2.29 -6.57 10.97
N GLY A 33 3.44 -7.12 11.40
CA GLY A 33 3.55 -7.96 12.59
C GLY A 33 3.43 -9.47 12.32
N THR A 34 3.46 -9.93 11.07
CA THR A 34 3.52 -11.37 10.79
C THR A 34 4.79 -11.96 11.40
N ALA A 35 4.67 -13.10 12.08
CA ALA A 35 5.74 -13.77 12.84
C ALA A 35 6.31 -12.99 14.04
N SER A 36 5.63 -11.94 14.51
CA SER A 36 6.03 -11.20 15.73
C SER A 36 6.10 -12.08 16.98
N GLU A 37 5.23 -13.07 17.08
CA GLU A 37 5.18 -14.04 18.20
C GLU A 37 6.02 -15.31 17.96
N GLY A 38 6.72 -15.40 16.82
CA GLY A 38 7.54 -16.56 16.44
C GLY A 38 7.25 -17.09 15.03
N ILE A 39 8.07 -18.05 14.59
CA ILE A 39 7.99 -18.66 13.26
C ILE A 39 7.54 -20.12 13.40
N ASP A 40 6.37 -20.42 12.85
CA ASP A 40 5.84 -21.77 12.65
C ASP A 40 5.36 -21.99 11.20
N GLU A 41 4.91 -23.19 10.89
CA GLU A 41 4.46 -23.57 9.54
C GLU A 41 3.33 -22.70 8.97
N SER A 42 2.52 -22.06 9.82
CA SER A 42 1.39 -21.23 9.38
C SER A 42 1.84 -19.89 8.80
N VAL A 43 2.98 -19.36 9.28
CA VAL A 43 3.52 -18.06 8.86
C VAL A 43 4.57 -18.19 7.75
N LEU A 44 5.20 -19.35 7.58
CA LEU A 44 6.22 -19.59 6.54
C LEU A 44 5.79 -19.18 5.12
N PRO A 45 4.53 -19.41 4.67
CA PRO A 45 4.09 -18.96 3.34
C PRO A 45 4.16 -17.45 3.12
N PHE A 46 4.27 -16.63 4.17
CA PHE A 46 4.29 -15.17 4.07
C PHE A 46 5.69 -14.56 4.26
N VAL A 47 6.61 -15.30 4.88
CA VAL A 47 7.92 -14.78 5.31
C VAL A 47 9.11 -15.54 4.75
N TYR A 48 8.89 -16.61 3.98
CA TYR A 48 9.96 -17.45 3.46
C TYR A 48 9.72 -17.84 1.99
N GLU A 49 10.57 -17.31 1.12
CA GLU A 49 10.48 -17.40 -0.33
C GLU A 49 10.77 -18.80 -0.92
N ASN A 50 11.41 -19.70 -0.17
CA ASN A 50 11.63 -21.08 -0.63
C ASN A 50 10.40 -21.99 -0.45
N ARG A 51 9.23 -21.39 -0.23
CA ARG A 51 7.90 -22.04 -0.17
C ARG A 51 6.98 -21.33 -1.16
N PRO A 52 5.86 -21.96 -1.57
CA PRO A 52 4.80 -21.24 -2.27
C PRO A 52 4.34 -20.03 -1.46
N MET A 53 4.64 -18.84 -1.97
CA MET A 53 4.41 -17.57 -1.29
C MET A 53 2.93 -17.18 -1.30
N ARG A 54 2.51 -16.52 -0.22
CA ARG A 54 1.24 -15.82 -0.07
C ARG A 54 1.52 -14.38 0.34
N THR A 55 0.72 -13.46 -0.19
CA THR A 55 0.80 -12.04 0.17
C THR A 55 -0.35 -11.68 1.09
N ILE A 56 -0.08 -10.85 2.09
CA ILE A 56 -1.12 -10.30 2.96
C ILE A 56 -2.00 -9.35 2.11
N PRO A 57 -3.33 -9.56 2.02
CA PRO A 57 -4.19 -8.80 1.11
C PRO A 57 -4.12 -7.28 1.28
N SER A 58 -3.92 -6.79 2.52
CA SER A 58 -3.83 -5.37 2.81
C SER A 58 -2.60 -4.69 2.18
N MET A 59 -1.62 -5.44 1.64
CA MET A 59 -0.50 -4.90 0.86
C MET A 59 -1.00 -4.10 -0.35
N ALA A 60 -2.17 -4.43 -0.89
CA ALA A 60 -2.81 -3.67 -1.98
C ALA A 60 -2.90 -2.16 -1.67
N THR A 61 -3.14 -1.79 -0.41
CA THR A 61 -3.23 -0.39 0.04
C THR A 61 -1.90 0.36 -0.03
N VAL A 62 -0.78 -0.36 0.04
CA VAL A 62 0.57 0.22 -0.12
C VAL A 62 0.89 0.37 -1.60
N LEU A 63 0.58 -0.66 -2.40
CA LEU A 63 0.85 -0.67 -3.84
C LEU A 63 0.08 0.44 -4.56
N MET A 64 -1.15 0.74 -4.13
CA MET A 64 -2.02 1.74 -4.77
C MET A 64 -1.91 3.15 -4.16
N ARG A 65 -0.96 3.39 -3.24
CA ARG A 65 -0.82 4.70 -2.59
C ARG A 65 -0.07 5.67 -3.50
N ALA A 66 -0.80 6.35 -4.37
CA ALA A 66 -0.27 7.42 -5.21
C ALA A 66 -0.67 8.80 -4.64
N PRO A 67 0.29 9.70 -4.33
CA PRO A 67 -0.04 11.10 -4.09
C PRO A 67 -0.64 11.72 -5.35
N VAL A 68 -1.54 12.69 -5.18
CA VAL A 68 -2.14 13.47 -6.27
C VAL A 68 -1.65 14.91 -6.16
N PRO A 69 -0.38 15.20 -6.46
CA PRO A 69 0.21 16.53 -6.27
C PRO A 69 -0.50 17.63 -7.07
N GLU A 70 -1.13 17.28 -8.20
CA GLU A 70 -1.92 18.18 -9.05
C GLU A 70 -3.16 18.72 -8.35
N SER A 71 -3.62 18.06 -7.27
CA SER A 71 -4.77 18.51 -6.49
C SER A 71 -4.53 19.84 -5.76
N GLY A 72 -3.28 20.26 -5.58
CA GLY A 72 -2.94 21.46 -4.81
C GLY A 72 -3.20 21.34 -3.30
N ILE A 73 -3.55 20.14 -2.81
CA ILE A 73 -3.76 19.86 -1.40
C ILE A 73 -2.41 19.80 -0.67
N ASP A 74 -2.30 20.50 0.45
CA ASP A 74 -1.16 20.38 1.35
C ASP A 74 -1.27 19.09 2.19
N PHE A 75 -0.47 18.08 1.83
CA PHE A 75 -0.48 16.76 2.48
C PHE A 75 -0.07 16.81 3.96
N ARG A 76 0.53 17.90 4.46
CA ARG A 76 0.91 18.03 5.88
C ARG A 76 -0.29 18.16 6.81
N GLY A 77 -1.42 18.65 6.29
CA GLY A 77 -2.68 18.76 7.04
C GLY A 77 -3.67 17.65 6.71
N LEU A 78 -3.29 16.67 5.89
CA LEU A 78 -4.19 15.63 5.40
C LEU A 78 -4.18 14.42 6.34
N LEU A 79 -5.36 13.98 6.75
CA LEU A 79 -5.57 12.75 7.50
C LEU A 79 -6.27 11.71 6.63
N HIS A 80 -5.90 10.45 6.81
CA HIS A 80 -6.55 9.31 6.15
C HIS A 80 -7.83 8.94 6.91
N GLY A 81 -8.99 9.15 6.27
CA GLY A 81 -10.29 8.92 6.92
C GLY A 81 -10.73 7.46 6.96
N ASN A 82 -10.55 6.73 5.85
CA ASN A 82 -10.95 5.33 5.75
C ASN A 82 -10.13 4.60 4.67
N SER A 83 -9.94 3.29 4.86
CA SER A 83 -9.39 2.38 3.84
C SER A 83 -10.53 1.55 3.22
N ALA A 84 -10.43 1.28 1.92
CA ALA A 84 -11.29 0.32 1.22
C ALA A 84 -10.65 -1.07 1.22
#